data_AF-A0A8S4D6W7-F1
#
_entry.id   AF-A0A8S4D6W7-F1
#
_cell.length_a   1.000
_cell.length_b   1.000
_cell.length_c   1.000
_cell.angle_alpha   90.00
_cell.angle_beta   90.00
_cell.angle_gamma   90.00
#
_symmetry.space_group_name_H-M   'P 1'
#
loop_
_entity.id
_entity.type
_entity.pdbx_description
1 polymer ?
#
loop_
_entity_poly.entity_id
_entity_poly.type
_entity_poly.pdbx_seq_one_letter_code
_entity_poly.pdbx_strand_id
1 'polypeptide(L)'
;MNVDMKSVANGKEDDYDPLEHRQVAKPNSDIRSTANLIKASLGSGLLAVPLAFANAGWGVGIVGTLIIGFICGHCVHILVSVSRACCKKERKPLLDYAETCRAAFDNGPKWARKFGTTAKTVIFAMEGIGVVMPVENTMKKPQHFLGCPSVLVVSMTIIAFLYSTLGLFGYFRFGDVLRGSITLNLPMDDWPAICAKVFISLSIFLTYPLQFFVVIDIFNKYTEPHISERYKNTTQIISRSVGVCICVGIGIALPMLEQIINFVGAFFYSILGLLIPSAIETVFRWDDLGRYNWVLWKNLVIFLIGAGALVSGCTVAIMDMIEITNSPTV
;
A
#
# COMPACT_ATOMS: atom_id res chain seq x y z
N MET A 1 -8.37 10.04 -19.68
CA MET A 1 -9.77 10.36 -20.07
C MET A 1 -10.45 10.93 -18.84
N ASN A 2 -10.56 12.26 -18.76
CA ASN A 2 -11.24 12.97 -17.67
C ASN A 2 -12.74 12.68 -17.78
N VAL A 3 -13.24 11.72 -16.99
CA VAL A 3 -14.68 11.51 -16.87
C VAL A 3 -15.14 12.38 -15.71
N ASP A 4 -15.85 13.45 -16.07
CA ASP A 4 -16.37 14.48 -15.17
C ASP A 4 -17.12 13.88 -13.96
N MET A 5 -16.54 14.07 -12.78
CA MET A 5 -17.17 13.88 -11.47
C MET A 5 -18.25 14.94 -11.17
N LYS A 6 -18.57 15.82 -12.13
CA LYS A 6 -19.50 16.94 -11.95
C LYS A 6 -20.97 16.52 -11.89
N SER A 7 -21.36 15.34 -12.41
CA SER A 7 -22.78 14.96 -12.50
C SER A 7 -23.40 14.46 -11.19
N VAL A 8 -22.60 14.11 -10.18
CA VAL A 8 -23.11 13.56 -8.90
C VAL A 8 -23.50 14.68 -7.91
N ALA A 9 -23.21 15.94 -8.22
CA ALA A 9 -23.41 17.08 -7.33
C ALA A 9 -24.82 17.71 -7.38
N ASN A 10 -25.81 17.09 -8.03
CA ASN A 10 -27.11 17.73 -8.20
C ASN A 10 -28.06 17.45 -7.01
N GLY A 11 -27.89 18.25 -5.96
CA GLY A 11 -28.75 18.31 -4.79
C GLY A 11 -28.37 19.47 -3.88
N LYS A 12 -28.84 20.69 -4.20
CA LYS A 12 -28.67 21.95 -3.45
C LYS A 12 -27.20 22.27 -3.08
N GLU A 13 -26.52 22.97 -3.99
CA GLU A 13 -25.15 23.48 -3.80
C GLU A 13 -25.09 24.51 -2.65
N ASP A 14 -24.77 24.04 -1.45
CA ASP A 14 -23.81 24.76 -0.62
C ASP A 14 -22.42 24.44 -1.18
N ASP A 15 -21.70 25.46 -1.64
CA ASP A 15 -20.36 25.38 -2.25
C ASP A 15 -19.28 25.09 -1.20
N TYR A 16 -19.39 23.95 -0.51
CA TYR A 16 -18.36 23.50 0.41
C TYR A 16 -17.16 22.99 -0.39
N ASP A 17 -16.05 23.75 -0.38
CA ASP A 17 -14.74 23.28 -0.84
C ASP A 17 -13.94 22.71 0.35
N PRO A 18 -13.75 21.38 0.44
CA PRO A 18 -12.92 20.76 1.48
C PRO A 18 -11.50 21.31 1.54
N LEU A 19 -10.97 21.82 0.40
CA LEU A 19 -9.58 22.25 0.28
C LEU A 19 -9.31 23.55 1.04
N GLU A 20 -10.28 24.46 1.12
CA GLU A 20 -10.14 25.72 1.85
C GLU A 20 -10.12 25.53 3.37
N HIS A 21 -10.70 24.43 3.84
CA HIS A 21 -10.88 24.15 5.27
C HIS A 21 -9.79 23.24 5.85
N ARG A 22 -8.73 22.95 5.07
CA ARG A 22 -7.58 22.16 5.53
C ARG A 22 -6.61 23.01 6.33
N GLN A 23 -6.34 22.60 7.57
CA GLN A 23 -5.24 23.16 8.37
C GLN A 23 -4.02 22.23 8.32
N VAL A 24 -3.05 22.55 7.46
CA VAL A 24 -1.80 21.80 7.34
C VAL A 24 -0.67 22.63 7.93
N ALA A 25 -0.17 22.25 9.11
CA ALA A 25 0.87 23.00 9.82
C ALA A 25 2.17 23.16 9.00
N LYS A 26 2.54 22.15 8.20
CA LYS A 26 3.72 22.18 7.35
C LYS A 26 3.45 21.52 5.98
N PRO A 27 2.96 22.28 4.99
CA PRO A 27 2.60 21.72 3.70
C PRO A 27 3.83 21.27 2.90
N ASN A 28 3.70 20.13 2.22
CA ASN A 28 4.71 19.55 1.35
C ASN A 28 4.60 20.11 -0.08
N SER A 29 5.76 20.34 -0.72
CA SER A 29 5.83 20.66 -2.15
C SER A 29 5.59 19.42 -3.00
N ASP A 30 5.22 19.61 -4.27
CA ASP A 30 4.95 18.51 -5.20
C ASP A 30 6.15 17.55 -5.30
N ILE A 31 7.37 18.08 -5.43
CA ILE A 31 8.61 17.28 -5.46
C ILE A 31 8.80 16.46 -4.18
N ARG A 32 8.53 17.05 -3.01
CA ARG A 32 8.64 16.35 -1.73
C ARG A 32 7.58 15.26 -1.61
N SER A 33 6.35 15.52 -2.07
CA SER A 33 5.29 14.52 -2.11
C SER A 33 5.62 13.37 -3.07
N THR A 34 6.16 13.67 -4.25
CA THR A 34 6.69 12.66 -5.18
C THR A 34 7.75 11.79 -4.51
N ALA A 35 8.71 12.41 -3.83
CA ALA A 35 9.77 11.71 -3.10
C ALA A 35 9.21 10.85 -1.95
N ASN A 36 8.20 11.33 -1.23
CA ASN A 36 7.55 10.57 -0.18
C ASN A 36 6.83 9.34 -0.74
N LEU A 37 6.13 9.46 -1.87
CA LEU A 37 5.50 8.31 -2.54
C LEU A 37 6.52 7.29 -3.02
N ILE A 38 7.62 7.75 -3.63
CA ILE A 38 8.70 6.88 -4.08
C ILE A 38 9.32 6.16 -2.88
N LYS A 39 9.70 6.89 -1.83
CA LYS A 39 10.30 6.32 -0.62
C LYS A 39 9.38 5.30 0.05
N ALA A 40 8.08 5.57 0.10
CA ALA A 40 7.12 4.66 0.68
C ALA A 40 6.90 3.39 -0.17
N SER A 41 7.11 3.47 -1.48
CA SER A 41 6.93 2.34 -2.40
C SER A 41 8.19 1.49 -2.55
N LEU A 42 9.38 2.11 -2.51
CA LEU A 42 10.68 1.42 -2.56
C LEU A 42 11.02 0.79 -1.21
N GLY A 43 10.27 -0.25 -0.84
CA GLY A 43 10.51 -1.06 0.35
C GLY A 43 11.43 -2.26 0.08
N SER A 44 11.51 -3.16 1.05
CA SER A 44 12.25 -4.43 0.93
C SER A 44 11.77 -5.31 -0.24
N GLY A 45 10.51 -5.17 -0.66
CA GLY A 45 9.93 -5.88 -1.80
C GLY A 45 10.66 -5.61 -3.13
N LEU A 46 11.30 -4.44 -3.29
CA LEU A 46 12.15 -4.14 -4.44
C LEU A 46 13.27 -5.19 -4.61
N LEU A 47 13.82 -5.69 -3.51
CA LEU A 47 14.96 -6.61 -3.53
C LEU A 47 14.60 -8.01 -4.05
N ALA A 48 13.31 -8.36 -4.06
CA ALA A 48 12.78 -9.62 -4.57
C ALA A 48 12.39 -9.55 -6.07
N VAL A 49 12.32 -8.34 -6.66
CA VAL A 49 11.91 -8.15 -8.07
C VAL A 49 12.76 -8.93 -9.08
N PRO A 50 14.11 -9.02 -8.94
CA PRO A 50 14.92 -9.83 -9.85
C PRO A 50 14.52 -11.30 -9.89
N LEU A 51 14.17 -11.87 -8.73
CA LEU A 51 13.71 -13.26 -8.66
C LEU A 51 12.37 -13.44 -9.39
N ALA A 52 11.45 -12.47 -9.26
CA ALA A 52 10.21 -12.50 -10.02
C ALA A 52 10.48 -12.47 -11.55
N PHE A 53 11.49 -11.73 -12.00
CA PHE A 53 11.92 -11.71 -13.41
C PHE A 53 12.58 -13.02 -13.82
N ALA A 54 13.28 -13.71 -12.91
CA ALA A 54 13.81 -15.05 -13.15
C ALA A 54 12.71 -16.09 -13.34
N ASN A 55 11.70 -16.05 -12.48
CA ASN A 55 10.59 -17.01 -12.52
C ASN A 55 9.62 -16.75 -13.69
N ALA A 56 9.39 -15.48 -14.06
CA ALA A 56 8.45 -15.12 -15.13
C ALA A 56 9.11 -14.96 -16.51
N GLY A 57 10.42 -14.72 -16.54
CA GLY A 57 11.16 -14.28 -17.73
C GLY A 57 11.14 -12.75 -17.90
N TRP A 58 12.25 -12.20 -18.42
CA TRP A 58 12.47 -10.74 -18.50
C TRP A 58 11.41 -9.97 -19.29
N GLY A 59 10.90 -10.52 -20.41
CA GLY A 59 9.88 -9.88 -21.24
C GLY A 59 8.53 -9.78 -20.53
N VAL A 60 8.10 -10.88 -19.91
CA VAL A 60 6.89 -10.92 -19.07
C VAL A 60 7.06 -10.03 -17.85
N GLY A 61 8.26 -10.01 -17.25
CA GLY A 61 8.58 -9.13 -16.13
C GLY A 61 8.40 -7.65 -16.46
N ILE A 62 8.95 -7.16 -17.59
CA ILE A 62 8.81 -5.75 -17.98
C ILE A 62 7.35 -5.40 -18.29
N VAL A 63 6.70 -6.19 -19.16
CA VAL A 63 5.31 -5.93 -19.57
C VAL A 63 4.38 -6.03 -18.36
N GLY A 64 4.55 -7.06 -17.54
CA GLY A 64 3.80 -7.26 -16.30
C GLY A 64 3.99 -6.12 -15.32
N THR A 65 5.22 -5.64 -15.12
CA THR A 65 5.50 -4.49 -14.23
C THR A 65 4.78 -3.23 -14.69
N LEU A 66 4.75 -2.96 -16.00
CA LEU A 66 4.04 -1.80 -16.55
C LEU A 66 2.51 -1.92 -16.41
N ILE A 67 1.95 -3.10 -16.70
CA ILE A 67 0.50 -3.35 -16.57
C ILE A 67 0.07 -3.24 -15.11
N ILE A 68 0.79 -3.90 -14.19
CA ILE A 68 0.53 -3.83 -12.76
C ILE A 68 0.66 -2.38 -12.30
N GLY A 69 1.77 -1.69 -12.63
CA GLY A 69 1.96 -0.27 -12.28
C GLY A 69 0.80 0.63 -12.73
N PHE A 70 0.26 0.40 -13.93
CA PHE A 70 -0.92 1.11 -14.41
C PHE A 70 -2.18 0.78 -13.60
N ILE A 71 -2.46 -0.51 -13.36
CA ILE A 71 -3.63 -0.95 -12.55
C ILE A 71 -3.54 -0.36 -11.13
N CYS A 72 -2.38 -0.45 -10.50
CA CYS A 72 -2.11 0.08 -9.17
C CYS A 72 -2.29 1.60 -9.12
N GLY A 73 -1.72 2.32 -10.09
CA GLY A 73 -1.90 3.76 -10.23
C GLY A 73 -3.37 4.15 -10.43
N HIS A 74 -4.12 3.36 -11.21
CA HIS A 74 -5.55 3.55 -11.42
C HIS A 74 -6.37 3.28 -10.15
N CYS A 75 -6.05 2.25 -9.36
CA CYS A 75 -6.67 2.02 -8.06
C CYS A 75 -6.42 3.17 -7.09
N VAL A 76 -5.20 3.72 -7.06
CA VAL A 76 -4.88 4.91 -6.26
C VAL A 76 -5.67 6.13 -6.73
N HIS A 77 -5.81 6.30 -8.05
CA HIS A 77 -6.65 7.36 -8.62
C HIS A 77 -8.11 7.22 -8.19
N ILE A 78 -8.67 6.00 -8.26
CA ILE A 78 -10.03 5.70 -7.79
C ILE A 78 -10.18 6.08 -6.32
N LEU A 79 -9.25 5.62 -5.48
CA LEU A 79 -9.29 5.87 -4.04
C LEU A 79 -9.32 7.36 -3.71
N VAL A 80 -8.39 8.14 -4.27
CA VAL A 80 -8.32 9.59 -4.06
C VAL A 80 -9.58 10.29 -4.59
N SER A 81 -10.09 9.86 -5.75
CA SER A 81 -11.30 10.43 -6.33
C SER A 81 -12.53 10.21 -5.45
N VAL A 82 -12.72 8.99 -4.93
CA VAL A 82 -13.80 8.66 -3.99
C VAL A 82 -13.63 9.43 -2.68
N SER A 83 -12.39 9.54 -2.17
CA SER A 83 -12.11 10.31 -0.96
C SER A 83 -12.50 11.77 -1.10
N ARG A 84 -12.12 12.43 -2.20
CA ARG A 84 -12.51 13.83 -2.47
C ARG A 84 -14.03 14.01 -2.54
N ALA A 85 -14.74 13.08 -3.17
CA ALA A 85 -16.20 13.12 -3.24
C ALA A 85 -16.85 12.93 -1.86
N CYS A 86 -16.30 12.01 -1.04
CA CYS A 86 -16.74 11.80 0.34
C CYS A 86 -16.46 13.02 1.22
N CYS A 87 -15.30 13.66 1.10
CA CYS A 87 -14.97 14.91 1.80
C CYS A 87 -16.01 16.00 1.54
N LYS A 88 -16.42 16.17 0.26
CA LYS A 88 -17.45 17.14 -0.12
C LYS A 88 -18.82 16.78 0.47
N LYS A 89 -19.21 15.50 0.42
CA LYS A 89 -20.53 15.03 0.90
C LYS A 89 -20.66 15.03 2.43
N GLU A 90 -19.60 14.69 3.15
CA GLU A 90 -19.58 14.67 4.62
C GLU A 90 -19.18 16.00 5.26
N ARG A 91 -18.84 17.02 4.44
CA ARG A 91 -18.31 18.32 4.90
C ARG A 91 -17.09 18.17 5.82
N LYS A 92 -16.16 17.29 5.44
CA LYS A 92 -14.90 17.08 6.13
C LYS A 92 -13.73 17.55 5.26
N PRO A 93 -12.72 18.22 5.83
CA PRO A 93 -11.61 18.78 5.05
C PRO A 93 -10.67 17.69 4.49
N LEU A 94 -10.54 16.57 5.22
CA LEU A 94 -9.66 15.46 4.89
C LEU A 94 -10.21 14.16 5.47
N LEU A 95 -9.92 13.06 4.79
CA LEU A 95 -10.21 11.69 5.21
C LEU A 95 -8.93 10.88 5.05
N ASP A 96 -8.68 9.96 5.98
CA ASP A 96 -7.72 8.88 5.75
C ASP A 96 -8.38 7.74 4.93
N TYR A 97 -7.64 6.68 4.63
CA TYR A 97 -8.17 5.59 3.80
C TYR A 97 -9.30 4.81 4.52
N ALA A 98 -9.13 4.48 5.80
CA ALA A 98 -10.16 3.80 6.59
C ALA A 98 -11.45 4.63 6.70
N GLU A 99 -11.33 5.94 6.88
CA GLU A 99 -12.44 6.88 6.92
C GLU A 99 -13.08 7.09 5.55
N THR A 100 -12.28 7.13 4.49
CA THR A 100 -12.78 7.16 3.10
C THR A 100 -13.64 5.94 2.83
N CYS A 101 -13.22 4.76 3.27
CA CYS A 101 -13.99 3.54 3.08
C CYS A 101 -15.29 3.58 3.88
N ARG A 102 -15.25 3.98 5.15
CA ARG A 102 -16.47 4.16 5.93
C ARG A 102 -17.45 5.13 5.25
N ALA A 103 -16.96 6.30 4.86
CA ALA A 103 -17.75 7.32 4.20
C ALA A 103 -18.35 6.81 2.89
N ALA A 104 -17.59 6.05 2.08
CA ALA A 104 -18.08 5.46 0.84
C ALA A 104 -19.25 4.50 1.09
N PHE A 105 -19.15 3.64 2.11
CA PHE A 105 -20.20 2.69 2.47
C PHE A 105 -21.42 3.39 3.09
N ASP A 106 -21.22 4.37 3.96
CA ASP A 106 -22.29 5.16 4.61
C ASP A 106 -23.10 5.95 3.56
N ASN A 107 -22.43 6.43 2.51
CA ASN A 107 -23.04 7.16 1.40
C ASN A 107 -23.60 6.27 0.27
N GLY A 108 -23.37 4.96 0.33
CA GLY A 108 -23.82 3.98 -0.65
C GLY A 108 -25.26 3.46 -0.41
N PRO A 109 -25.62 2.33 -1.04
CA PRO A 109 -26.96 1.74 -0.95
C PRO A 109 -27.24 1.22 0.47
N LYS A 110 -28.53 1.15 0.84
CA LYS A 110 -28.97 0.82 2.22
C LYS A 110 -28.38 -0.49 2.77
N TRP A 111 -28.12 -1.47 1.91
CA TRP A 111 -27.52 -2.75 2.31
C TRP A 111 -26.04 -2.60 2.69
N ALA A 112 -25.30 -1.70 2.02
CA ALA A 112 -23.87 -1.51 2.21
C ALA A 112 -23.55 -0.73 3.50
N ARG A 113 -24.42 0.22 3.89
CA ARG A 113 -24.22 1.09 5.07
C ARG A 113 -23.93 0.33 6.36
N LYS A 114 -24.48 -0.88 6.52
CA LYS A 114 -24.25 -1.73 7.71
C LYS A 114 -22.78 -2.17 7.85
N PHE A 115 -22.03 -2.22 6.75
CA PHE A 115 -20.65 -2.68 6.72
C PHE A 115 -19.64 -1.54 6.92
N GLY A 116 -20.04 -0.27 6.92
CA GLY A 116 -19.13 0.87 6.97
C GLY A 116 -18.20 0.88 8.19
N THR A 117 -18.75 0.61 9.39
CA THR A 117 -17.94 0.53 10.62
C THR A 117 -16.98 -0.66 10.61
N THR A 118 -17.43 -1.82 10.16
CA THR A 118 -16.58 -3.02 10.07
C THR A 118 -15.46 -2.82 9.05
N ALA A 119 -15.77 -2.25 7.89
CA ALA A 119 -14.78 -1.91 6.87
C ALA A 119 -13.72 -0.94 7.42
N LYS A 120 -14.13 0.11 8.16
CA LYS A 120 -13.19 1.02 8.84
C LYS A 120 -12.24 0.26 9.76
N THR A 121 -12.76 -0.60 10.62
CA THR A 121 -11.96 -1.35 11.60
C THR A 121 -11.00 -2.32 10.93
N VAL A 122 -11.46 -3.05 9.91
CA VAL A 122 -10.62 -3.99 9.15
C VAL A 122 -9.50 -3.25 8.44
N ILE A 123 -9.81 -2.15 7.74
CA ILE A 123 -8.80 -1.36 7.03
C ILE A 123 -7.81 -0.77 8.03
N PHE A 124 -8.29 -0.18 9.13
CA PHE A 124 -7.42 0.35 10.19
C PHE A 124 -6.50 -0.72 10.79
N ALA A 125 -6.95 -1.97 10.91
CA ALA A 125 -6.12 -3.08 11.39
C ALA A 125 -5.13 -3.60 10.34
N MET A 126 -5.48 -3.52 9.05
CA MET A 126 -4.67 -3.98 7.93
C MET A 126 -3.67 -2.92 7.44
N GLU A 127 -3.93 -1.64 7.71
CA GLU A 127 -3.24 -0.51 7.14
C GLU A 127 -2.40 0.22 8.18
N GLY A 128 -1.08 0.02 8.13
CA GLY A 128 -0.15 0.84 8.90
C GLY A 128 0.43 2.04 8.13
N ILE A 129 0.38 2.03 6.79
CA ILE A 129 1.21 2.93 5.96
C ILE A 129 0.47 3.31 4.67
N GLY A 130 -0.84 3.57 4.67
CA GLY A 130 -1.51 4.04 3.45
C GLY A 130 -1.10 5.47 3.09
N VAL A 131 0.16 5.64 2.69
CA VAL A 131 0.88 6.90 2.48
C VAL A 131 0.24 7.80 1.45
N VAL A 132 -0.56 7.25 0.55
CA VAL A 132 -1.25 8.00 -0.49
C VAL A 132 -2.11 9.10 0.14
N MET A 133 -2.98 8.75 1.08
CA MET A 133 -3.92 9.70 1.68
C MET A 133 -3.21 10.74 2.55
N PRO A 134 -2.29 10.38 3.48
CA PRO A 134 -1.49 11.36 4.22
C PRO A 134 -0.59 12.23 3.33
N VAL A 135 -0.01 11.68 2.27
CA VAL A 135 0.81 12.47 1.33
C VAL A 135 -0.07 13.49 0.62
N GLU A 136 -1.24 13.09 0.09
CA GLU A 136 -2.18 14.04 -0.51
C GLU A 136 -2.68 15.08 0.50
N ASN A 137 -3.04 14.64 1.71
CA ASN A 137 -3.58 15.50 2.77
C ASN A 137 -2.57 16.53 3.28
N THR A 138 -1.27 16.28 3.11
CA THR A 138 -0.19 17.20 3.50
C THR A 138 0.35 18.05 2.35
N MET A 139 -0.18 17.95 1.13
CA MET A 139 0.27 18.74 -0.02
C MET A 139 -0.16 20.20 0.06
N LYS A 140 0.70 21.11 -0.42
CA LYS A 140 0.37 22.53 -0.62
C LYS A 140 -0.75 22.72 -1.64
N LYS A 141 -0.75 21.93 -2.72
CA LYS A 141 -1.73 21.97 -3.81
C LYS A 141 -2.24 20.55 -4.08
N PRO A 142 -3.20 20.05 -3.29
CA PRO A 142 -3.69 18.67 -3.45
C PRO A 142 -4.31 18.42 -4.83
N GLN A 143 -4.80 19.46 -5.54
CA GLN A 143 -5.30 19.28 -6.91
C GLN A 143 -4.21 18.71 -7.85
N HIS A 144 -2.93 19.04 -7.62
CA HIS A 144 -1.80 18.51 -8.40
C HIS A 144 -1.56 17.01 -8.18
N PHE A 145 -2.12 16.39 -7.13
CA PHE A 145 -1.93 14.94 -6.91
C PHE A 145 -2.42 14.11 -8.11
N LEU A 146 -3.62 14.41 -8.59
CA LEU A 146 -4.22 13.83 -9.80
C LEU A 146 -4.17 14.76 -11.03
N GLY A 147 -4.01 16.08 -10.82
CA GLY A 147 -4.03 17.11 -11.86
C GLY A 147 -2.70 17.29 -12.60
N CYS A 148 -2.44 18.48 -13.16
CA CYS A 148 -1.18 18.79 -13.86
C CYS A 148 -0.35 19.80 -13.06
N PRO A 149 0.93 19.51 -12.72
CA PRO A 149 1.65 18.25 -12.96
C PRO A 149 1.16 17.12 -12.02
N SER A 150 0.99 15.90 -12.55
CA SER A 150 0.44 14.77 -11.78
C SER A 150 1.52 14.14 -10.92
N VAL A 151 1.51 14.41 -9.62
CA VAL A 151 2.44 13.81 -8.65
C VAL A 151 2.32 12.28 -8.67
N LEU A 152 1.09 11.75 -8.73
CA LEU A 152 0.86 10.31 -8.76
C LEU A 152 1.48 9.64 -10.00
N VAL A 153 1.22 10.17 -11.20
CA VAL A 153 1.71 9.57 -12.45
C VAL A 153 3.24 9.66 -12.52
N VAL A 154 3.82 10.79 -12.11
CA VAL A 154 5.28 10.96 -12.06
C VAL A 154 5.91 9.94 -11.11
N SER A 155 5.37 9.79 -9.89
CA SER A 155 5.86 8.79 -8.93
C SER A 155 5.74 7.37 -9.47
N MET A 156 4.59 6.97 -10.00
CA MET A 156 4.36 5.62 -10.52
C MET A 156 5.27 5.29 -11.70
N THR A 157 5.53 6.27 -12.59
CA THR A 157 6.45 6.10 -13.72
C THR A 157 7.88 5.87 -13.24
N ILE A 158 8.34 6.65 -12.25
CA ILE A 158 9.68 6.48 -11.66
C ILE A 158 9.78 5.11 -10.96
N ILE A 159 8.76 4.70 -10.20
CA ILE A 159 8.75 3.40 -9.51
C ILE A 159 8.81 2.25 -10.52
N ALA A 160 7.97 2.28 -11.55
CA ALA A 160 7.95 1.25 -12.60
C ALA A 160 9.30 1.16 -13.33
N PHE A 161 9.93 2.29 -13.62
CA PHE A 161 11.26 2.35 -14.21
C PHE A 161 12.32 1.73 -13.30
N LEU A 162 12.34 2.08 -12.00
CA LEU A 162 13.29 1.54 -11.04
C LEU A 162 13.11 0.03 -10.83
N TYR A 163 11.86 -0.45 -10.74
CA TYR A 163 11.54 -1.87 -10.59
C TYR A 163 11.95 -2.67 -11.82
N SER A 164 11.63 -2.17 -13.02
CA SER A 164 12.00 -2.82 -14.28
C SER A 164 13.52 -2.87 -14.45
N THR A 165 14.22 -1.79 -14.12
CA THR A 165 15.68 -1.69 -14.21
C THR A 165 16.35 -2.68 -13.27
N LEU A 166 15.96 -2.70 -11.99
CA LEU A 166 16.55 -3.63 -11.02
C LEU A 166 16.20 -5.08 -11.37
N GLY A 167 14.95 -5.35 -11.74
CA GLY A 167 14.50 -6.69 -12.17
C GLY A 167 15.30 -7.22 -13.35
N LEU A 168 15.43 -6.41 -14.41
CA LEU A 168 16.13 -6.79 -15.64
C LEU A 168 17.63 -7.03 -15.41
N PHE A 169 18.34 -6.08 -14.78
CA PHE A 169 19.77 -6.22 -14.56
C PHE A 169 20.10 -7.28 -13.50
N GLY A 170 19.26 -7.42 -12.47
CA GLY A 170 19.39 -8.50 -11.50
C GLY A 170 19.22 -9.88 -12.14
N TYR A 171 18.21 -10.03 -13.00
CA TYR A 171 18.00 -11.24 -13.80
C TYR A 171 19.19 -11.55 -14.71
N PHE A 172 19.68 -10.59 -15.48
CA PHE A 172 20.83 -10.83 -16.37
C PHE A 172 22.13 -11.15 -15.65
N ARG A 173 22.32 -10.65 -14.42
CA ARG A 173 23.56 -10.90 -13.67
C ARG A 173 23.58 -12.27 -13.00
N PHE A 174 22.44 -12.71 -12.46
CA PHE A 174 22.35 -13.86 -11.57
C PHE A 174 21.47 -15.00 -12.09
N GLY A 175 20.52 -14.75 -13.00
CA GLY A 175 19.68 -15.77 -13.62
C GLY A 175 19.08 -16.74 -12.60
N ASP A 176 19.31 -18.04 -12.82
CA ASP A 176 18.73 -19.13 -12.02
C ASP A 176 19.32 -19.26 -10.61
N VAL A 177 20.42 -18.57 -10.28
CA VAL A 177 21.00 -18.60 -8.91
C VAL A 177 20.40 -17.53 -7.99
N LEU A 178 19.42 -16.76 -8.46
CA LEU A 178 18.75 -15.73 -7.64
C LEU A 178 18.01 -16.36 -6.45
N ARG A 179 18.40 -15.94 -5.24
CA ARG A 179 17.65 -16.17 -4.00
C ARG A 179 16.54 -15.12 -3.80
N GLY A 180 15.65 -15.35 -2.81
CA GLY A 180 14.52 -14.49 -2.40
C GLY A 180 14.80 -12.99 -2.20
N SER A 181 16.06 -12.59 -2.10
CA SER A 181 16.48 -11.18 -2.16
C SER A 181 17.81 -11.09 -2.90
N ILE A 182 17.96 -10.10 -3.79
CA ILE A 182 19.22 -9.84 -4.52
C ILE A 182 20.41 -9.62 -3.59
N THR A 183 20.18 -9.13 -2.36
CA THR A 183 21.24 -8.92 -1.37
C THR A 183 21.97 -10.19 -0.97
N LEU A 184 21.29 -11.34 -1.05
CA LEU A 184 21.88 -12.64 -0.73
C LEU A 184 22.82 -13.15 -1.84
N ASN A 185 22.67 -12.64 -3.06
CA ASN A 185 23.47 -13.06 -4.22
C ASN A 185 24.68 -12.16 -4.48
N LEU A 186 24.72 -10.97 -3.85
CA LEU A 186 25.84 -10.05 -3.99
C LEU A 186 27.16 -10.67 -3.46
N PRO A 187 28.27 -10.60 -4.21
CA PRO A 187 29.58 -11.12 -3.77
C PRO A 187 30.11 -10.35 -2.55
N MET A 188 31.03 -10.97 -1.80
CA MET A 188 31.65 -10.37 -0.60
C MET A 188 33.06 -9.82 -0.86
N ASP A 189 33.55 -10.03 -2.06
CA ASP A 189 34.88 -9.81 -2.56
C ASP A 189 34.97 -8.48 -3.34
N ASP A 190 33.82 -7.97 -3.81
CA ASP A 190 33.70 -6.69 -4.51
C ASP A 190 33.26 -5.57 -3.55
N TRP A 191 34.07 -4.51 -3.45
CA TRP A 191 33.77 -3.37 -2.58
C TRP A 191 32.40 -2.69 -2.84
N PRO A 192 31.89 -2.55 -4.10
CA PRO A 192 30.59 -1.95 -4.32
C PRO A 192 29.45 -2.81 -3.77
N ALA A 193 29.59 -4.14 -3.84
CA ALA A 193 28.61 -5.09 -3.32
C ALA A 193 28.55 -5.03 -1.78
N ILE A 194 29.70 -4.91 -1.12
CA ILE A 194 29.78 -4.70 0.33
C ILE A 194 29.12 -3.37 0.72
N CYS A 195 29.42 -2.27 0.02
CA CYS A 195 28.79 -0.98 0.25
C CYS A 195 27.26 -1.05 0.11
N ALA A 196 26.76 -1.71 -0.94
CA ALA A 196 25.33 -1.89 -1.14
C ALA A 196 24.67 -2.68 0.01
N LYS A 197 25.29 -3.78 0.47
CA LYS A 197 24.80 -4.55 1.62
C LYS A 197 24.76 -3.70 2.89
N VAL A 198 25.82 -2.93 3.18
CA VAL A 198 25.87 -2.05 4.36
C VAL A 198 24.78 -0.97 4.31
N PHE A 199 24.60 -0.30 3.16
CA PHE A 199 23.57 0.72 3.03
C PHE A 199 22.15 0.17 3.14
N ILE A 200 21.88 -1.00 2.57
CA ILE A 200 20.57 -1.65 2.70
C ILE A 200 20.32 -2.04 4.16
N SER A 201 21.29 -2.65 4.84
CA SER A 201 21.17 -3.02 6.25
C SER A 201 20.95 -1.81 7.14
N LEU A 202 21.71 -0.72 6.92
CA LEU A 202 21.54 0.54 7.65
C LEU A 202 20.17 1.17 7.37
N SER A 203 19.71 1.15 6.12
CA SER A 203 18.39 1.63 5.74
C SER A 203 17.29 0.85 6.46
N ILE A 204 17.35 -0.49 6.44
CA ILE A 204 16.37 -1.34 7.13
C ILE A 204 16.36 -1.03 8.64
N PHE A 205 17.53 -0.97 9.27
CA PHE A 205 17.69 -0.64 10.68
C PHE A 205 17.06 0.72 11.04
N LEU A 206 17.28 1.75 10.23
CA LEU A 206 16.71 3.08 10.45
C LEU A 206 15.21 3.16 10.14
N THR A 207 14.70 2.34 9.22
CA THR A 207 13.27 2.30 8.89
C THR A 207 12.44 1.50 9.88
N TYR A 208 13.04 0.53 10.57
CA TYR A 208 12.31 -0.36 11.48
C TYR A 208 11.57 0.39 12.61
N PRO A 209 12.18 1.33 13.35
CA PRO A 209 11.46 2.11 14.36
C PRO A 209 10.29 2.93 13.79
N LEU A 210 10.43 3.43 12.55
CA LEU A 210 9.38 4.21 11.89
C LEU A 210 8.19 3.32 11.50
N GLN A 211 8.43 2.09 11.04
CA GLN A 211 7.37 1.12 10.76
C GLN A 211 6.71 0.64 12.05
N PHE A 212 7.52 0.38 13.09
CA PHE A 212 7.04 -0.09 14.39
C PHE A 212 6.27 0.97 15.19
N PHE A 213 6.51 2.26 14.90
CA PHE A 213 5.76 3.37 15.49
C PHE A 213 4.25 3.19 15.32
N VAL A 214 3.79 2.75 14.15
CA VAL A 214 2.35 2.61 13.87
C VAL A 214 1.72 1.51 14.71
N VAL A 215 2.40 0.38 14.86
CA VAL A 215 1.95 -0.73 15.72
C VAL A 215 1.78 -0.24 17.16
N ILE A 216 2.74 0.54 17.64
CA ILE A 216 2.72 1.10 18.99
C ILE A 216 1.67 2.20 19.15
N ASP A 217 1.45 3.04 18.14
CA ASP A 217 0.41 4.06 18.17
C ASP A 217 -0.99 3.43 18.27
N ILE A 218 -1.24 2.38 17.49
CA ILE A 218 -2.46 1.58 17.57
C ILE A 218 -2.60 0.95 18.96
N PHE A 219 -1.55 0.27 19.46
CA PHE A 219 -1.55 -0.35 20.78
C PHE A 219 -1.84 0.68 21.89
N ASN A 220 -1.23 1.87 21.81
CA ASN A 220 -1.45 2.94 22.76
C ASN A 220 -2.90 3.43 22.71
N LYS A 221 -3.48 3.63 21.53
CA LYS A 221 -4.87 4.07 21.38
C LYS A 221 -5.89 3.17 22.10
N TYR A 222 -5.63 1.86 22.15
CA TYR A 222 -6.48 0.91 22.88
C TYR A 222 -6.14 0.79 24.37
N THR A 223 -4.86 0.89 24.72
CA THR A 223 -4.41 0.61 26.10
C THR A 223 -4.39 1.87 26.98
N GLU A 224 -4.15 3.04 26.42
CA GLU A 224 -4.01 4.32 27.15
C GLU A 224 -5.24 4.70 27.98
N PRO A 225 -6.50 4.50 27.53
CA PRO A 225 -7.68 4.74 28.35
C PRO A 225 -7.77 3.86 29.61
N HIS A 226 -7.03 2.75 29.63
CA HIS A 226 -7.07 1.76 30.71
C HIS A 226 -5.86 1.83 31.65
N ILE A 227 -4.87 2.70 31.37
CA ILE A 227 -3.61 2.79 32.12
C ILE A 227 -3.52 4.15 32.83
N SER A 228 -3.07 4.14 34.10
CA SER A 228 -2.82 5.38 34.83
C SER A 228 -1.56 6.09 34.33
N GLU A 229 -1.59 7.44 34.36
CA GLU A 229 -0.52 8.33 33.86
C GLU A 229 0.89 7.93 34.33
N ARG A 230 1.02 7.43 35.56
CA ARG A 230 2.30 7.03 36.15
C ARG A 230 2.98 5.87 35.41
N TYR A 231 2.21 4.95 34.83
CA TYR A 231 2.75 3.75 34.16
C TYR A 231 2.84 3.89 32.64
N LYS A 232 2.32 4.97 32.04
CA LYS A 232 2.30 5.14 30.57
C LYS A 232 3.68 4.97 29.92
N ASN A 233 4.71 5.65 30.44
CA ASN A 233 6.07 5.55 29.88
C ASN A 233 6.65 4.14 30.02
N THR A 234 6.48 3.51 31.18
CA THR A 234 6.94 2.14 31.43
C THR A 234 6.23 1.15 30.50
N THR A 235 4.92 1.27 30.33
CA THR A 235 4.15 0.41 29.41
C THR A 235 4.57 0.61 27.96
N GLN A 236 4.87 1.85 27.53
CA GLN A 236 5.38 2.11 26.18
C GLN A 236 6.75 1.48 25.95
N ILE A 237 7.67 1.55 26.92
CA ILE A 237 9.00 0.93 26.80
C ILE A 237 8.87 -0.60 26.77
N ILE A 238 8.08 -1.18 27.68
CA ILE A 238 7.87 -2.64 27.75
C ILE A 238 7.21 -3.16 26.47
N SER A 239 6.12 -2.52 26.01
CA SER A 239 5.42 -2.94 24.78
C SER A 239 6.33 -2.86 23.55
N ARG A 240 7.18 -1.83 23.46
CA ARG A 240 8.20 -1.73 22.41
C ARG A 240 9.19 -2.87 22.48
N SER A 241 9.83 -3.09 23.63
CA SER A 241 10.83 -4.15 23.80
C SER A 241 10.25 -5.54 23.55
N VAL A 242 9.07 -5.84 24.10
CA VAL A 242 8.37 -7.10 23.88
C VAL A 242 8.04 -7.30 22.41
N GLY A 243 7.52 -6.28 21.74
CA GLY A 243 7.18 -6.36 20.33
C GLY A 243 8.40 -6.60 19.43
N VAL A 244 9.54 -5.94 19.71
CA VAL A 244 10.81 -6.22 19.00
C VAL A 244 11.28 -7.65 19.27
N CYS A 245 11.24 -8.12 20.52
CA CYS A 245 11.60 -9.50 20.86
C CYS A 245 10.73 -10.53 20.13
N ILE A 246 9.42 -10.27 20.00
CA ILE A 246 8.51 -11.11 19.22
C ILE A 246 8.92 -11.13 17.75
N CYS A 247 9.20 -9.97 17.13
CA CYS A 247 9.66 -9.90 15.73
C CYS A 247 10.97 -10.67 15.52
N VAL A 248 11.93 -10.55 16.45
CA VAL A 248 13.19 -11.32 16.41
C VAL A 248 12.92 -12.81 16.57
N GLY A 249 12.06 -13.21 17.50
CA GLY A 249 11.67 -14.61 17.71
C GLY A 249 11.03 -15.23 16.47
N ILE A 250 10.12 -14.50 15.80
CA ILE A 250 9.52 -14.92 14.53
C ILE A 250 10.59 -15.07 13.44
N GLY A 251 11.52 -14.11 13.34
CA GLY A 251 12.61 -14.17 12.36
C GLY A 251 13.56 -15.35 12.55
N ILE A 252 13.78 -15.76 13.81
CA ILE A 252 14.56 -16.96 14.15
C ILE A 252 13.76 -18.24 13.84
N ALA A 253 12.46 -18.25 14.15
CA ALA A 253 11.61 -19.41 13.95
C ALA A 253 11.27 -19.69 12.47
N LEU A 254 11.16 -18.66 11.65
CA LEU A 254 10.76 -18.75 10.24
C LEU A 254 11.84 -18.13 9.32
N PRO A 255 12.92 -18.85 8.98
CA PRO A 255 13.96 -18.39 8.05
C PRO A 255 13.51 -18.38 6.58
N MET A 256 12.20 -18.31 6.33
CA MET A 256 11.52 -18.39 5.04
C MET A 256 11.16 -16.98 4.53
N LEU A 257 12.17 -16.11 4.41
CA LEU A 257 11.96 -14.68 4.13
C LEU A 257 11.14 -14.44 2.85
N GLU A 258 11.42 -15.21 1.81
CA GLU A 258 10.76 -15.10 0.50
C GLU A 258 9.25 -15.39 0.60
N GLN A 259 8.90 -16.53 1.20
CA GLN A 259 7.53 -17.01 1.33
C GLN A 259 6.71 -16.06 2.20
N ILE A 260 7.32 -15.53 3.28
CA ILE A 260 6.67 -14.52 4.13
C ILE A 260 6.39 -13.25 3.33
N ILE A 261 7.37 -12.73 2.58
CA ILE A 261 7.18 -11.53 1.75
C ILE A 261 6.09 -11.77 0.70
N ASN A 262 6.10 -12.91 0.03
CA ASN A 262 5.11 -13.28 -0.98
C ASN A 262 3.70 -13.38 -0.37
N PHE A 263 3.56 -14.03 0.79
CA PHE A 263 2.29 -14.15 1.50
C PHE A 263 1.76 -12.79 1.96
N VAL A 264 2.58 -12.00 2.67
CA VAL A 264 2.19 -10.68 3.16
C VAL A 264 1.85 -9.75 1.99
N GLY A 265 2.64 -9.77 0.93
CA GLY A 265 2.37 -9.03 -0.30
C GLY A 265 1.04 -9.44 -0.92
N ALA A 266 0.86 -10.72 -1.24
CA ALA A 266 -0.37 -11.22 -1.87
C ALA A 266 -1.61 -10.95 -1.02
N PHE A 267 -1.53 -11.13 0.30
CA PHE A 267 -2.64 -10.95 1.21
C PHE A 267 -3.03 -9.48 1.37
N PHE A 268 -2.12 -8.65 1.86
CA PHE A 268 -2.43 -7.26 2.19
C PHE A 268 -2.56 -6.39 0.95
N TYR A 269 -1.70 -6.57 -0.06
CA TYR A 269 -1.74 -5.74 -1.26
C TYR A 269 -2.97 -6.01 -2.12
N SER A 270 -3.38 -7.27 -2.27
CA SER A 270 -4.58 -7.59 -3.04
C SER A 270 -5.84 -6.99 -2.38
N ILE A 271 -5.94 -7.09 -1.05
CA ILE A 271 -7.07 -6.52 -0.31
C ILE A 271 -7.03 -4.98 -0.35
N LEU A 272 -5.96 -4.36 0.13
CA LEU A 272 -5.88 -2.91 0.29
C LEU A 272 -5.65 -2.16 -1.03
N GLY A 273 -4.88 -2.74 -1.95
CA GLY A 273 -4.46 -2.09 -3.19
C GLY A 273 -5.43 -2.30 -4.36
N LEU A 274 -6.17 -3.42 -4.39
CA LEU A 274 -7.01 -3.78 -5.54
C LEU A 274 -8.49 -3.98 -5.18
N LEU A 275 -8.80 -4.84 -4.21
CA LEU A 275 -10.19 -5.19 -3.86
C LEU A 275 -10.94 -4.03 -3.23
N ILE A 276 -10.34 -3.33 -2.27
CA ILE A 276 -11.02 -2.24 -1.57
C ILE A 276 -11.27 -1.04 -2.49
N PRO A 277 -10.29 -0.51 -3.27
CA PRO A 277 -10.55 0.61 -4.17
C PRO A 277 -11.65 0.34 -5.21
N SER A 278 -11.68 -0.88 -5.77
CA SER A 278 -12.74 -1.29 -6.71
C SER A 278 -14.11 -1.45 -6.02
N ALA A 279 -14.14 -1.97 -4.78
CA ALA A 279 -15.38 -2.08 -4.01
C ALA A 279 -15.93 -0.71 -3.60
N ILE A 280 -15.11 0.20 -3.06
CA ILE A 280 -15.59 1.50 -2.57
C ILE A 280 -16.15 2.37 -3.69
N GLU A 281 -15.55 2.37 -4.88
CA GLU A 281 -16.08 3.17 -6.00
C GLU A 281 -17.43 2.61 -6.47
N THR A 282 -17.55 1.28 -6.51
CA THR A 282 -18.80 0.61 -6.91
C THR A 282 -19.92 0.87 -5.90
N VAL A 283 -19.62 0.81 -4.59
CA VAL A 283 -20.57 1.08 -3.51
C VAL A 283 -20.95 2.57 -3.48
N PHE A 284 -19.98 3.46 -3.61
CA PHE A 284 -20.21 4.91 -3.58
C PHE A 284 -21.03 5.40 -4.78
N ARG A 285 -20.80 4.83 -5.97
CA ARG A 285 -21.49 5.18 -7.22
C ARG A 285 -22.68 4.28 -7.57
N TRP A 286 -23.23 3.57 -6.59
CA TRP A 286 -24.29 2.59 -6.84
C TRP A 286 -25.51 3.16 -7.58
N ASP A 287 -25.87 4.42 -7.31
CA ASP A 287 -27.02 5.07 -7.94
C ASP A 287 -26.72 5.58 -9.37
N ASP A 288 -25.45 5.81 -9.73
CA ASP A 288 -25.01 6.20 -11.08
C ASP A 288 -23.66 5.55 -11.46
N LEU A 289 -23.78 4.35 -12.02
CA LEU A 289 -22.66 3.54 -12.52
C LEU A 289 -22.16 3.97 -13.91
N GLY A 290 -22.69 5.07 -14.45
CA GLY A 290 -22.34 5.60 -15.77
C GLY A 290 -22.95 4.84 -16.94
N ARG A 291 -22.64 5.30 -18.16
CA ARG A 291 -23.19 4.74 -19.41
C ARG A 291 -22.82 3.25 -19.55
N TYR A 292 -23.81 2.41 -19.84
CA TYR A 292 -23.68 0.95 -19.93
C TYR A 292 -23.07 0.27 -18.69
N ASN A 293 -23.17 0.89 -17.50
CA ASN A 293 -22.54 0.39 -16.27
C ASN A 293 -21.02 0.13 -16.41
N TRP A 294 -20.32 0.95 -17.20
CA TRP A 294 -18.88 0.80 -17.44
C TRP A 294 -18.06 0.75 -16.14
N VAL A 295 -18.45 1.53 -15.12
CA VAL A 295 -17.77 1.54 -13.82
C VAL A 295 -17.83 0.17 -13.15
N LEU A 296 -18.99 -0.50 -13.24
CA LEU A 296 -19.18 -1.84 -12.68
C LEU A 296 -18.26 -2.86 -13.37
N TRP A 297 -18.23 -2.88 -14.70
CA TRP A 297 -17.40 -3.82 -15.45
C TRP A 297 -15.91 -3.61 -15.21
N LYS A 298 -15.45 -2.35 -15.25
CA LYS A 298 -14.07 -1.98 -14.94
C LYS A 298 -13.68 -2.42 -13.53
N ASN A 299 -14.53 -2.15 -12.54
CA ASN A 299 -14.26 -2.52 -11.15
C ASN A 299 -14.35 -4.01 -10.91
N LEU A 300 -15.25 -4.71 -11.60
CA LEU A 300 -15.34 -6.16 -11.57
C LEU A 300 -14.04 -6.81 -12.09
N VAL A 301 -13.48 -6.31 -13.19
CA VAL A 301 -12.20 -6.81 -13.72
C VAL A 301 -11.07 -6.60 -12.71
N ILE A 302 -10.95 -5.40 -12.12
CA ILE A 302 -9.94 -5.12 -11.09
C ILE A 302 -10.13 -6.02 -9.86
N PHE A 303 -11.38 -6.21 -9.44
CA PHE A 303 -11.73 -7.05 -8.30
C PHE A 303 -11.36 -8.51 -8.57
N LEU A 304 -11.65 -9.03 -9.76
CA LEU A 304 -11.28 -10.41 -10.14
C LEU A 304 -9.77 -10.59 -10.24
N ILE A 305 -9.03 -9.61 -10.76
CA ILE A 305 -7.55 -9.63 -10.77
C ILE A 305 -7.02 -9.66 -9.33
N GLY A 306 -7.54 -8.81 -8.45
CA GLY A 306 -7.16 -8.78 -7.03
C GLY A 306 -7.50 -10.08 -6.29
N ALA A 307 -8.68 -10.65 -6.54
CA ALA A 307 -9.10 -11.90 -5.93
C ALA A 307 -8.25 -13.08 -6.43
N GLY A 308 -7.95 -13.10 -7.74
CA GLY A 308 -7.03 -14.05 -8.35
C GLY A 308 -5.65 -13.98 -7.72
N ALA A 309 -5.06 -12.78 -7.64
CA ALA A 309 -3.74 -12.56 -7.04
C ALA A 309 -3.70 -12.95 -5.55
N LEU A 310 -4.77 -12.66 -4.79
CA LEU A 310 -4.91 -13.06 -3.40
C LEU A 310 -4.89 -14.58 -3.26
N VAL A 311 -5.77 -15.27 -3.99
CA VAL A 311 -5.90 -16.73 -3.90
C VAL A 311 -4.62 -17.39 -4.39
N SER A 312 -4.15 -17.07 -5.60
CA SER A 312 -2.96 -17.70 -6.17
C SER A 312 -1.72 -17.41 -5.33
N GLY A 313 -1.52 -16.17 -4.91
CA GLY A 313 -0.34 -15.77 -4.13
C GLY A 313 -0.31 -16.40 -2.74
N CYS A 314 -1.44 -16.44 -2.03
CA CYS A 314 -1.51 -17.11 -0.74
C CYS A 314 -1.38 -18.63 -0.88
N THR A 315 -2.01 -19.25 -1.88
CA THR A 315 -1.91 -20.70 -2.09
C THR A 315 -0.47 -21.11 -2.41
N VAL A 316 0.20 -20.43 -3.34
CA VAL A 316 1.62 -20.73 -3.68
C VAL A 316 2.50 -20.54 -2.45
N ALA A 317 2.38 -19.41 -1.74
CA ALA A 317 3.21 -19.16 -0.57
C ALA A 317 3.00 -20.22 0.54
N ILE A 318 1.76 -20.67 0.78
CA ILE A 318 1.47 -21.71 1.77
C ILE A 318 1.99 -23.07 1.31
N MET A 319 1.81 -23.42 0.03
CA MET A 319 2.33 -24.68 -0.52
C MET A 319 3.86 -24.75 -0.39
N ASP A 320 4.56 -23.67 -0.75
CA ASP A 320 6.02 -23.58 -0.63
C ASP A 320 6.46 -23.73 0.84
N MET A 321 5.77 -23.07 1.78
CA MET A 321 6.05 -23.20 3.22
C MET A 321 5.88 -24.65 3.71
N ILE A 322 4.82 -25.33 3.27
CA ILE A 322 4.55 -26.73 3.64
C ILE A 322 5.63 -27.65 3.05
N GLU A 323 6.01 -27.44 1.79
CA GLU A 323 7.04 -28.23 1.13
C GLU A 323 8.38 -28.12 1.86
N ILE A 324 8.80 -26.90 2.21
CA ILE A 324 10.07 -26.69 2.91
C ILE A 324 10.05 -27.26 4.33
N THR A 325 8.90 -27.22 5.01
CA THR A 325 8.77 -27.83 6.34
C THR A 325 8.80 -29.36 6.28
N ASN A 326 8.28 -29.97 5.20
CA ASN A 326 8.20 -31.41 5.03
C ASN A 326 9.44 -32.01 4.35
N SER A 327 10.24 -31.23 3.64
CA SER A 327 11.52 -31.70 3.11
C SER A 327 12.44 -32.05 4.27
N PRO A 328 12.89 -33.31 4.41
CA PRO A 328 13.79 -33.70 5.48
C PRO A 328 15.06 -32.86 5.33
N THR A 329 15.32 -32.02 6.34
CA THR A 329 16.55 -31.25 6.46
C THR A 329 17.74 -32.21 6.35
N VAL A 330 18.49 -32.11 5.25
CA VAL A 330 19.85 -32.68 5.16
C VAL A 330 20.81 -31.71 5.82
#